data_AF-A0A6J6JYA6-F1
#
_entry.id   AF-A0A6J6JYA6-F1
#
_cell.length_a   1.000
_cell.length_b   1.000
_cell.length_c   1.000
_cell.angle_alpha   90.00
_cell.angle_beta   90.00
_cell.angle_gamma   90.00
#
_symmetry.space_group_name_H-M   'P 1'
#
loop_
_entity.id
_entity.type
_entity.pdbx_description
1 polymer ?
#
loop_
_entity_poly.entity_id
_entity_poly.type
_entity_poly.pdbx_seq_one_letter_code
_entity_poly.pdbx_strand_id
1 'polypeptide(L)'
;MILVECLTLFWSPAKEATVPNLVPREKLENANQVSLLAAYGTAPVAAILFTILSLLSSAITVAFPAFKGNSVDIALYINALSFLFAAITVYRLKEIPSNTKGDKQAEESIIAALVHGWKSVSESKVIRGLIIGMVGAFSAAGAVIGLARTFVGDLGGGDAAYGVLFGAVFTGLALGIAVGPKVFAQFSRRRLFGASLVASGFFLIFLSLITNFTVSIFITIILGAFSGITWVTGFTMLGMEVKDEVRGRTFAFVQSLIRITLVAVLAIAPLIAATFGVHTITIATTEYVFNGSQATFLIAGAIAALIGWLSYRQMKDRPTVSLWSDIVNAFKGELGSITGDPVKGVFIAFEGGEGTGKSTQSHLLKEWLEQEGETVVLSREPGGTDLGQGLRKILLGHETGVISPRAEALLYAADRAHHVFSTIRPALDRGDVVITDRYFDSSIAYQGAGRVLEPAEVARISRWATESLFPTLTILIDQPADVGLARLKSRDRLEAEPNDFHERVRQEFLQLAGQDPERYLVVDGTQTIDEIHEKIIERVALIPTLIRNAKQDQGNRFLKPIRFAASAVATGVKKVPHPKKPVRKAKVKKEKK
;
A
#
# COMPACT_ATOMS: atom_id res chain seq x y z
N MET A 1 36.67 1.41 -8.39
CA MET A 1 35.20 1.38 -8.29
C MET A 1 34.53 1.04 -9.62
N ILE A 2 34.65 1.87 -10.67
CA ILE A 2 33.98 1.64 -11.96
C ILE A 2 34.27 0.24 -12.56
N LEU A 3 35.53 -0.21 -12.54
CA LEU A 3 35.90 -1.53 -13.06
C LEU A 3 35.22 -2.69 -12.29
N VAL A 4 35.10 -2.56 -10.97
CA VAL A 4 34.43 -3.56 -10.10
C VAL A 4 32.94 -3.57 -10.39
N GLU A 5 32.33 -2.41 -10.62
CA GLU A 5 30.92 -2.31 -11.04
C GLU A 5 30.70 -2.95 -12.42
N CYS A 6 31.58 -2.70 -13.39
CA CYS A 6 31.50 -3.35 -14.70
C CYS A 6 31.59 -4.88 -14.60
N LEU A 7 32.49 -5.40 -13.78
CA LEU A 7 32.65 -6.86 -13.60
C LEU A 7 31.48 -7.49 -12.85
N THR A 8 30.88 -6.77 -11.91
CA THR A 8 29.75 -7.29 -11.12
C THR A 8 28.44 -7.32 -11.91
N LEU A 9 28.31 -6.54 -12.99
CA LEU A 9 27.18 -6.61 -13.93
C LEU A 9 27.07 -7.97 -14.64
N PHE A 10 28.17 -8.72 -14.79
CA PHE A 10 28.15 -10.03 -15.47
C PHE A 10 27.49 -11.14 -14.64
N TRP A 11 27.55 -11.08 -13.31
CA TRP A 11 27.12 -12.18 -12.45
C TRP A 11 26.00 -11.82 -11.46
N SER A 12 25.85 -10.55 -11.09
CA SER A 12 24.81 -10.09 -10.15
C SER A 12 23.39 -10.35 -10.65
N PRO A 13 23.05 -10.11 -11.94
CA PRO A 13 21.72 -10.43 -12.46
C PRO A 13 21.40 -11.94 -12.37
N ALA A 14 22.39 -12.79 -12.64
CA ALA A 14 22.25 -14.23 -12.52
C ALA A 14 21.99 -14.65 -11.06
N LYS A 15 22.77 -14.11 -10.10
CA LYS A 15 22.56 -14.35 -8.65
C LYS A 15 21.12 -13.99 -8.24
N GLU A 16 20.65 -12.80 -8.59
CA GLU A 16 19.34 -12.32 -8.16
C GLU A 16 18.18 -13.05 -8.84
N ALA A 17 18.35 -13.47 -10.09
CA ALA A 17 17.36 -14.31 -10.78
C ALA A 17 17.25 -15.73 -10.19
N THR A 18 18.22 -16.16 -9.36
CA THR A 18 18.22 -17.51 -8.81
C THR A 18 17.25 -17.65 -7.63
N VAL A 19 17.17 -16.63 -6.75
CA VAL A 19 16.35 -16.69 -5.52
C VAL A 19 14.87 -17.00 -5.80
N PRO A 20 14.21 -16.37 -6.79
CA PRO A 20 12.81 -16.64 -7.07
C PRO A 20 12.50 -18.04 -7.61
N ASN A 21 13.52 -18.74 -8.12
CA ASN A 21 13.39 -20.09 -8.65
C ASN A 21 13.68 -21.16 -7.59
N LEU A 22 14.23 -20.76 -6.43
CA LEU A 22 14.61 -21.67 -5.34
C LEU A 22 13.55 -21.81 -4.24
N VAL A 23 12.62 -20.85 -4.13
CA VAL A 23 11.59 -20.85 -3.08
C VAL A 23 10.19 -20.57 -3.63
N PRO A 24 9.13 -21.15 -3.04
CA PRO A 24 7.74 -20.81 -3.38
C PRO A 24 7.44 -19.31 -3.22
N ARG A 25 6.46 -18.80 -3.98
CA ARG A 25 6.09 -17.37 -4.00
C ARG A 25 5.81 -16.80 -2.60
N GLU A 26 5.16 -17.58 -1.75
CA GLU A 26 4.83 -17.23 -0.35
C GLU A 26 6.07 -16.98 0.53
N LYS A 27 7.23 -17.57 0.18
CA LYS A 27 8.48 -17.45 0.94
C LYS A 27 9.50 -16.50 0.30
N LEU A 28 9.16 -15.88 -0.84
CA LEU A 28 10.06 -14.97 -1.56
C LEU A 28 10.52 -13.80 -0.70
N GLU A 29 9.63 -13.24 0.11
CA GLU A 29 9.96 -12.15 1.01
C GLU A 29 11.04 -12.55 2.02
N ASN A 30 10.86 -13.68 2.70
CA ASN A 30 11.83 -14.17 3.69
C ASN A 30 13.17 -14.50 3.02
N ALA A 31 13.15 -15.10 1.83
CA ALA A 31 14.36 -15.41 1.08
C ALA A 31 15.11 -14.13 0.64
N ASN A 32 14.37 -13.13 0.14
CA ASN A 32 14.93 -11.83 -0.22
C ASN A 32 15.47 -11.09 1.01
N GLN A 33 14.76 -11.10 2.14
CA GLN A 33 15.24 -10.54 3.40
C GLN A 33 16.59 -11.14 3.81
N VAL A 34 16.72 -12.47 3.80
CA VAL A 34 17.97 -13.15 4.15
C VAL A 34 19.09 -12.79 3.18
N SER A 35 18.81 -12.80 1.87
CA SER A 35 19.78 -12.44 0.83
C SER A 35 20.26 -10.99 0.97
N LEU A 36 19.33 -10.05 1.19
CA LEU A 36 19.62 -8.63 1.37
C LEU A 36 20.34 -8.36 2.70
N LEU A 37 19.94 -9.02 3.78
CA LEU A 37 20.62 -8.90 5.08
C LEU A 37 22.05 -9.46 5.02
N ALA A 38 22.28 -10.54 4.28
CA ALA A 38 23.63 -11.05 4.04
C ALA A 38 24.49 -10.07 3.22
N ALA A 39 23.89 -9.36 2.26
CA ALA A 39 24.59 -8.41 1.40
C ALA A 39 24.91 -7.07 2.10
N TYR A 40 23.97 -6.53 2.88
CA TYR A 40 24.06 -5.18 3.45
C TYR A 40 24.21 -5.16 4.97
N GLY A 41 23.80 -6.22 5.67
CA GLY A 41 23.86 -6.30 7.14
C GLY A 41 25.27 -6.43 7.71
N THR A 42 26.27 -6.72 6.89
CA THR A 42 27.69 -6.74 7.28
C THR A 42 28.35 -5.36 7.23
N ALA A 43 27.74 -4.38 6.54
CA ALA A 43 28.29 -3.03 6.38
C ALA A 43 28.48 -2.26 7.71
N PRO A 44 27.59 -2.37 8.73
CA PRO A 44 27.86 -1.79 10.05
C PRO A 44 29.12 -2.33 10.71
N VAL A 45 29.39 -3.63 10.58
CA VAL A 45 30.61 -4.26 11.11
C VAL A 45 31.84 -3.70 10.40
N ALA A 46 31.78 -3.59 9.07
CA ALA A 46 32.85 -2.98 8.29
C ALA A 46 33.09 -1.51 8.67
N ALA A 47 32.01 -0.76 8.94
CA ALA A 47 32.08 0.64 9.37
C ALA A 47 32.70 0.81 10.76
N ILE A 48 32.36 -0.07 11.71
CA ILE A 48 32.98 -0.12 13.05
C ILE A 48 34.47 -0.44 12.91
N LEU A 49 34.84 -1.46 12.14
CA LEU A 49 36.23 -1.81 11.88
C LEU A 49 37.00 -0.63 11.26
N PHE A 50 36.43 0.03 10.25
CA PHE A 50 37.02 1.22 9.65
C PHE A 50 37.20 2.35 10.67
N THR A 51 36.21 2.60 11.52
CA THR A 51 36.27 3.64 12.56
C THR A 51 37.39 3.35 13.56
N ILE A 52 37.48 2.11 14.04
CA ILE A 52 38.54 1.67 14.97
C ILE A 52 39.92 1.80 14.31
N LEU A 53 40.08 1.33 13.07
CA LEU A 53 41.34 1.43 12.32
C LEU A 53 41.73 2.89 12.06
N SER A 54 40.77 3.76 11.77
CA SER A 54 41.00 5.20 11.57
C SER A 54 41.46 5.88 12.86
N LEU A 55 40.82 5.59 14.00
CA LEU A 55 41.21 6.12 15.32
C LEU A 55 42.59 5.62 15.77
N LEU A 56 42.92 4.36 15.49
CA LEU A 56 44.19 3.74 15.90
C LEU A 56 45.31 3.89 14.86
N SER A 57 45.07 4.58 13.75
CA SER A 57 46.02 4.70 12.62
C SER A 57 47.41 5.17 13.07
N SER A 58 47.47 6.18 13.96
CA SER A 58 48.74 6.68 14.51
C SER A 58 49.45 5.64 15.36
N ALA A 59 48.73 4.90 16.21
CA ALA A 59 49.30 3.85 17.06
C ALA A 59 49.79 2.64 16.23
N ILE A 60 49.04 2.26 15.19
CA ILE A 60 49.41 1.19 14.26
C ILE A 60 50.68 1.56 13.49
N THR A 61 50.78 2.81 13.04
CA THR A 61 51.96 3.32 12.32
C THR A 61 53.22 3.30 13.20
N VAL A 62 53.07 3.57 14.51
CA VAL A 62 54.17 3.47 15.49
C VAL A 62 54.55 2.02 15.76
N ALA A 63 53.57 1.12 15.90
CA ALA A 63 53.81 -0.29 16.21
C ALA A 63 54.40 -1.08 15.02
N PHE A 64 54.02 -0.71 13.79
CA PHE A 64 54.47 -1.39 12.57
C PHE A 64 54.97 -0.38 11.53
N PRO A 65 56.27 -0.02 11.57
CA PRO A 65 56.86 0.99 10.67
C PRO A 65 56.82 0.62 9.18
N ALA A 66 56.56 -0.66 8.85
CA ALA A 66 56.37 -1.13 7.48
C ALA A 66 55.04 -0.64 6.86
N PHE A 67 54.05 -0.26 7.67
CA PHE A 67 52.76 0.30 7.24
C PHE A 67 52.75 1.83 7.31
N LYS A 68 53.88 2.47 6.97
CA LYS A 68 53.98 3.93 6.94
C LYS A 68 52.97 4.53 5.94
N GLY A 69 51.87 5.05 6.48
CA GLY A 69 51.17 6.20 5.90
C GLY A 69 49.83 5.99 5.21
N ASN A 70 49.17 4.83 5.27
CA ASN A 70 47.81 4.75 4.74
C ASN A 70 46.95 3.69 5.44
N SER A 71 45.99 4.14 6.26
CA SER A 71 44.93 3.28 6.83
C SER A 71 44.14 2.51 5.76
N VAL A 72 44.18 3.01 4.52
CA VAL A 72 43.63 2.38 3.31
C VAL A 72 44.29 1.04 3.01
N ASP A 73 45.61 0.89 3.16
CA ASP A 73 46.32 -0.33 2.77
C ASP A 73 45.95 -1.50 3.68
N ILE A 74 45.84 -1.25 4.99
CA ILE A 74 45.37 -2.22 5.97
C ILE A 74 43.93 -2.66 5.66
N ALA A 75 43.06 -1.71 5.31
CA ALA A 75 41.69 -2.02 4.90
C ALA A 75 41.66 -2.88 3.62
N LEU A 76 42.55 -2.62 2.65
CA LEU A 76 42.67 -3.41 1.43
C LEU A 76 43.16 -4.84 1.70
N TYR A 77 44.11 -5.05 2.61
CA TYR A 77 44.55 -6.39 3.00
C TYR A 77 43.44 -7.19 3.70
N ILE A 78 42.71 -6.56 4.63
CA ILE A 78 41.54 -7.19 5.28
C ILE A 78 40.49 -7.56 4.23
N ASN A 79 40.22 -6.66 3.28
CA ASN A 79 39.29 -6.93 2.19
C ASN A 79 39.74 -8.11 1.31
N ALA A 80 41.02 -8.18 0.94
CA ALA A 80 41.58 -9.29 0.18
C ALA A 80 41.45 -10.63 0.92
N LEU A 81 41.70 -10.66 2.24
CA LEU A 81 41.47 -11.84 3.07
C LEU A 81 39.99 -12.26 3.10
N SER A 82 39.07 -11.30 3.14
CA SER A 82 37.63 -11.60 3.10
C SER A 82 37.20 -12.21 1.75
N PHE A 83 37.76 -11.74 0.63
CA PHE A 83 37.53 -12.33 -0.69
C PHE A 83 38.13 -13.72 -0.80
N LEU A 84 39.32 -13.95 -0.25
CA LEU A 84 39.94 -15.28 -0.19
C LEU A 84 39.08 -16.25 0.63
N PHE A 85 38.58 -15.82 1.79
CA PHE A 85 37.66 -16.59 2.61
C PHE A 85 36.39 -16.96 1.83
N ALA A 86 35.75 -15.98 1.18
CA ALA A 86 34.57 -16.21 0.36
C ALA A 86 34.85 -17.21 -0.79
N ALA A 87 36.00 -17.09 -1.46
CA ALA A 87 36.41 -18.01 -2.52
C ALA A 87 36.58 -19.44 -1.99
N ILE A 88 37.20 -19.61 -0.82
CA ILE A 88 37.36 -20.92 -0.16
C ILE A 88 35.99 -21.50 0.24
N THR A 89 35.09 -20.68 0.79
CA THR A 89 33.74 -21.10 1.15
C THR A 89 32.98 -21.59 -0.07
N VAL A 90 33.00 -20.83 -1.16
CA VAL A 90 32.32 -21.20 -2.42
C VAL A 90 32.94 -22.45 -3.02
N TYR A 91 34.27 -22.58 -3.04
CA TYR A 91 34.96 -23.78 -3.52
C TYR A 91 34.58 -25.05 -2.74
N ARG A 92 34.21 -24.92 -1.46
CA ARG A 92 33.81 -26.05 -0.60
C ARG A 92 32.33 -26.43 -0.73
N LEU A 93 31.50 -25.63 -1.42
CA LEU A 93 30.09 -25.97 -1.67
C LEU A 93 29.98 -27.07 -2.73
N LYS A 94 29.63 -28.29 -2.31
CA LYS A 94 29.48 -29.47 -3.19
C LYS A 94 28.05 -29.75 -3.68
N GLU A 95 27.05 -28.99 -3.20
CA GLU A 95 25.62 -29.31 -3.36
C GLU A 95 24.84 -28.24 -4.15
N ILE A 96 25.43 -27.65 -5.21
CA ILE A 96 24.63 -26.80 -6.10
C ILE A 96 23.95 -27.71 -7.13
N PRO A 97 22.60 -27.82 -7.16
CA PRO A 97 21.92 -28.65 -8.13
C PRO A 97 22.17 -28.11 -9.54
N SER A 98 22.83 -28.92 -10.37
CA SER A 98 22.92 -28.69 -11.81
C SER A 98 21.55 -28.98 -12.44
N ASN A 99 20.63 -28.02 -12.43
CA ASN A 99 19.45 -28.12 -13.28
C ASN A 99 19.84 -27.75 -14.72
N THR A 100 20.43 -28.71 -15.41
CA THR A 100 20.76 -28.70 -16.85
C THR A 100 19.53 -29.00 -17.71
N LYS A 101 18.45 -28.21 -17.53
CA LYS A 101 17.33 -28.15 -18.51
C LYS A 101 16.80 -26.72 -18.60
N GLY A 102 17.70 -25.76 -18.83
CA GLY A 102 17.34 -24.47 -19.42
C GLY A 102 17.43 -24.60 -20.92
N ASP A 103 16.33 -24.39 -21.63
CA ASP A 103 16.27 -24.38 -23.09
C ASP A 103 17.36 -23.44 -23.63
N LYS A 104 18.05 -23.84 -24.70
CA LYS A 104 19.08 -23.01 -25.36
C LYS A 104 18.38 -21.83 -26.06
N GLN A 105 17.93 -20.84 -25.29
CA GLN A 105 17.50 -19.56 -25.85
C GLN A 105 18.74 -18.77 -26.26
N ALA A 106 18.70 -18.28 -27.50
CA ALA A 106 19.78 -17.57 -28.16
C ALA A 106 20.35 -16.45 -27.27
N GLU A 107 21.68 -16.31 -27.30
CA GLU A 107 22.40 -15.20 -26.65
C GLU A 107 21.92 -13.87 -27.26
N GLU A 108 20.91 -13.27 -26.64
CA GLU A 108 20.47 -11.92 -26.95
C GLU A 108 21.55 -10.92 -26.51
N SER A 109 21.87 -9.97 -27.39
CA SER A 109 22.70 -8.81 -27.05
C SER A 109 22.16 -8.11 -25.78
N ILE A 110 23.06 -7.66 -24.90
CA ILE A 110 22.72 -6.91 -23.66
C ILE A 110 21.74 -5.76 -23.95
N ILE A 111 21.90 -5.10 -25.10
CA ILE A 111 21.03 -3.98 -25.52
C ILE A 111 19.64 -4.49 -25.91
N ALA A 112 19.55 -5.62 -26.61
CA ALA A 112 18.27 -6.24 -26.94
C ALA A 112 17.54 -6.70 -25.66
N ALA A 113 18.26 -7.29 -24.70
CA ALA A 113 17.72 -7.68 -23.41
C ALA A 113 17.19 -6.48 -22.59
N LEU A 114 17.87 -5.32 -22.64
CA LEU A 114 17.40 -4.08 -22.01
C LEU A 114 16.12 -3.55 -22.65
N VAL A 115 16.03 -3.55 -23.99
CA VAL A 115 14.86 -3.07 -24.74
C VAL A 115 13.66 -4.00 -24.55
N HIS A 116 13.86 -5.32 -24.61
CA HIS A 116 12.82 -6.31 -24.35
C HIS A 116 12.37 -6.28 -22.87
N GLY A 117 13.30 -6.12 -21.94
CA GLY A 117 13.03 -5.91 -20.51
C GLY A 117 12.16 -4.67 -20.28
N TRP A 118 12.51 -3.53 -20.90
CA TRP A 118 11.73 -2.30 -20.83
C TRP A 118 10.32 -2.45 -21.41
N LYS A 119 10.17 -3.08 -22.58
CA LYS A 119 8.86 -3.28 -23.21
C LYS A 119 7.94 -4.10 -22.30
N SER A 120 8.43 -5.21 -21.76
CA SER A 120 7.67 -6.06 -20.82
C SER A 120 7.31 -5.34 -19.51
N VAL A 121 8.19 -4.46 -19.04
CA VAL A 121 7.99 -3.63 -17.84
C VAL A 121 6.97 -2.50 -18.06
N SER A 122 6.97 -1.90 -19.26
CA SER A 122 6.20 -0.69 -19.57
C SER A 122 4.68 -0.89 -19.60
N GLU A 123 4.23 -2.14 -19.74
CA GLU A 123 2.82 -2.53 -19.82
C GLU A 123 2.12 -2.47 -18.46
N SER A 124 2.83 -2.70 -17.35
CA SER A 124 2.27 -2.64 -15.99
C SER A 124 2.42 -1.27 -15.36
N LYS A 125 1.31 -0.67 -14.91
CA LYS A 125 1.34 0.58 -14.13
C LYS A 125 2.13 0.43 -12.83
N VAL A 126 2.03 -0.73 -12.18
CA VAL A 126 2.69 -1.01 -10.90
C VAL A 126 4.19 -1.10 -11.07
N ILE A 127 4.66 -1.87 -12.06
CA ILE A 127 6.10 -2.06 -12.30
C ILE A 127 6.76 -0.73 -12.71
N ARG A 128 6.11 0.09 -13.54
CA ARG A 128 6.61 1.43 -13.88
C ARG A 128 6.75 2.34 -12.65
N GLY A 129 5.73 2.37 -11.78
CA GLY A 129 5.78 3.15 -10.54
C GLY A 129 6.87 2.64 -9.60
N LEU A 130 7.07 1.34 -9.55
CA LEU A 130 8.13 0.69 -8.79
C LEU A 130 9.52 1.08 -9.29
N ILE A 131 9.77 1.02 -10.60
CA ILE A 131 11.08 1.35 -11.18
C ILE A 131 11.41 2.82 -11.02
N ILE A 132 10.44 3.73 -11.28
CA ILE A 132 10.62 5.16 -11.04
C ILE A 132 10.98 5.40 -9.56
N GLY A 133 10.27 4.72 -8.66
CA GLY A 133 10.55 4.76 -7.22
C GLY A 133 11.95 4.27 -6.86
N MET A 134 12.37 3.12 -7.38
CA MET A 134 13.70 2.55 -7.13
C MET A 134 14.81 3.47 -7.67
N VAL A 135 14.67 4.01 -8.88
CA VAL A 135 15.64 4.97 -9.44
C VAL A 135 15.74 6.24 -8.59
N GLY A 136 14.60 6.76 -8.12
CA GLY A 136 14.58 7.90 -7.20
C GLY A 136 15.25 7.61 -5.86
N ALA A 137 14.97 6.45 -5.27
CA ALA A 137 15.58 6.00 -4.02
C ALA A 137 17.11 5.90 -4.13
N PHE A 138 17.62 5.32 -5.22
CA PHE A 138 19.07 5.19 -5.44
C PHE A 138 19.75 6.49 -5.80
N SER A 139 19.04 7.42 -6.43
CA SER A 139 19.52 8.79 -6.59
C SER A 139 19.73 9.48 -5.24
N ALA A 140 18.78 9.33 -4.31
CA ALA A 140 18.92 9.92 -2.99
C ALA A 140 20.05 9.26 -2.17
N ALA A 141 20.07 7.92 -2.13
CA ALA A 141 21.11 7.17 -1.42
C ALA A 141 22.52 7.41 -2.00
N GLY A 142 22.64 7.50 -3.32
CA GLY A 142 23.89 7.83 -4.01
C GLY A 142 24.41 9.22 -3.64
N ALA A 143 23.52 10.21 -3.49
CA ALA A 143 23.90 11.54 -3.05
C ALA A 143 24.42 11.52 -1.60
N VAL A 144 23.72 10.82 -0.69
CA VAL A 144 24.15 10.62 0.70
C VAL A 144 25.54 10.01 0.77
N ILE A 145 25.78 8.90 0.07
CA ILE A 145 27.07 8.21 0.08
C ILE A 145 28.17 9.07 -0.57
N GLY A 146 27.87 9.71 -1.70
CA GLY A 146 28.83 10.51 -2.46
C GLY A 146 29.30 11.77 -1.73
N LEU A 147 28.46 12.34 -0.87
CA LEU A 147 28.76 13.55 -0.11
C LEU A 147 29.00 13.31 1.38
N ALA A 148 28.83 12.08 1.88
CA ALA A 148 28.95 11.76 3.30
C ALA A 148 30.29 12.22 3.90
N ARG A 149 31.40 12.04 3.19
CA ARG A 149 32.72 12.50 3.67
C ARG A 149 32.81 14.02 3.74
N THR A 150 32.29 14.72 2.74
CA THR A 150 32.24 16.20 2.71
C THR A 150 31.34 16.73 3.84
N PHE A 151 30.13 16.19 3.96
CA PHE A 151 29.17 16.56 5.01
C PHE A 151 29.73 16.35 6.42
N VAL A 152 30.41 15.23 6.67
CA VAL A 152 31.05 14.98 7.96
C VAL A 152 32.20 15.96 8.22
N GLY A 153 33.00 16.26 7.20
CA GLY A 153 34.06 17.28 7.28
C GLY A 153 33.50 18.65 7.64
N ASP A 154 32.39 19.05 7.01
CA ASP A 154 31.71 20.33 7.27
C ASP A 154 31.14 20.42 8.70
N LEU A 155 30.79 19.29 9.31
CA LEU A 155 30.37 19.19 10.72
C LEU A 155 31.55 19.10 11.70
N GLY A 156 32.79 19.28 11.23
CA GLY A 156 34.00 19.19 12.05
C GLY A 156 34.45 17.76 12.36
N GLY A 157 33.92 16.77 11.65
CA GLY A 157 34.27 15.35 11.82
C GLY A 157 35.40 14.89 10.90
N GLY A 158 36.28 14.03 11.43
CA GLY A 158 37.33 13.36 10.64
C GLY A 158 36.88 12.03 10.02
N ASP A 159 37.83 11.24 9.52
CA ASP A 159 37.56 9.92 8.91
C ASP A 159 36.81 8.95 9.86
N ALA A 160 37.08 8.99 11.16
CA ALA A 160 36.35 8.21 12.14
C ALA A 160 34.86 8.59 12.19
N ALA A 161 34.54 9.88 12.12
CA ALA A 161 33.16 10.36 12.08
C ALA A 161 32.44 9.93 10.78
N TYR A 162 33.17 9.83 9.67
CA TYR A 162 32.64 9.29 8.42
C TYR A 162 32.29 7.81 8.58
N GLY A 163 33.18 7.03 9.22
CA GLY A 163 32.91 5.63 9.56
C GLY A 163 31.65 5.46 10.41
N VAL A 164 31.46 6.31 11.43
CA VAL A 164 30.25 6.30 12.28
C VAL A 164 28.99 6.64 11.48
N LEU A 165 29.00 7.70 10.68
CA LEU A 165 27.82 8.10 9.90
C LEU A 165 27.48 7.06 8.82
N PHE A 166 28.50 6.51 8.15
CA PHE A 166 28.33 5.40 7.19
C PHE A 166 27.72 4.17 7.88
N GLY A 167 28.27 3.79 9.04
CA GLY A 167 27.73 2.72 9.87
C GLY A 167 26.29 2.96 10.30
N ALA A 168 25.93 4.21 10.62
CA ALA A 168 24.57 4.60 11.00
C ALA A 168 23.56 4.37 9.86
N VAL A 169 23.87 4.78 8.61
CA VAL A 169 23.01 4.54 7.43
C VAL A 169 22.73 3.05 7.29
N PHE A 170 23.80 2.24 7.27
CA PHE A 170 23.69 0.80 7.01
C PHE A 170 23.09 0.03 8.19
N THR A 171 23.25 0.51 9.43
CA THR A 171 22.57 -0.05 10.60
C THR A 171 21.08 0.17 10.48
N GLY A 172 20.67 1.40 10.15
CA GLY A 172 19.29 1.71 9.81
C GLY A 172 18.77 0.79 8.71
N LEU A 173 19.49 0.70 7.58
CA LEU A 173 19.13 -0.14 6.44
C LEU A 173 18.90 -1.61 6.84
N ALA A 174 19.82 -2.19 7.60
CA ALA A 174 19.72 -3.56 8.08
C ALA A 174 18.51 -3.77 9.01
N LEU A 175 18.26 -2.85 9.94
CA LEU A 175 17.07 -2.86 10.80
C LEU A 175 15.78 -2.77 9.98
N GLY A 176 15.75 -1.89 8.98
CA GLY A 176 14.64 -1.74 8.05
C GLY A 176 14.34 -3.02 7.27
N ILE A 177 15.37 -3.70 6.76
CA ILE A 177 15.23 -4.97 6.04
C ILE A 177 14.74 -6.09 6.95
N ALA A 178 15.30 -6.21 8.17
CA ALA A 178 15.03 -7.32 9.07
C ALA A 178 13.70 -7.21 9.83
N VAL A 179 13.35 -5.99 10.26
CA VAL A 179 12.21 -5.73 11.15
C VAL A 179 11.05 -5.07 10.41
N GLY A 180 11.33 -4.28 9.38
CA GLY A 180 10.35 -3.49 8.65
C GLY A 180 9.14 -4.29 8.14
N PRO A 181 9.33 -5.35 7.35
CA PRO A 181 8.22 -6.16 6.86
C PRO A 181 7.40 -6.83 7.95
N LYS A 182 7.98 -7.11 9.13
CA LYS A 182 7.23 -7.65 10.27
C LYS A 182 6.40 -6.57 10.97
N VAL A 183 6.99 -5.40 11.20
CA VAL A 183 6.31 -4.26 11.83
C VAL A 183 5.17 -3.75 10.96
N PHE A 184 5.37 -3.76 9.64
CA PHE A 184 4.40 -3.28 8.67
C PHE A 184 3.72 -4.41 7.89
N ALA A 185 3.73 -5.64 8.42
CA ALA A 185 3.13 -6.83 7.77
C ALA A 185 1.64 -6.63 7.44
N GLN A 186 0.99 -5.73 8.19
CA GLN A 186 -0.42 -5.41 8.05
C GLN A 186 -0.71 -4.46 6.87
N PHE A 187 0.28 -3.68 6.42
CA PHE A 187 0.13 -2.75 5.31
C PHE A 187 0.33 -3.44 3.97
N SER A 188 -0.37 -2.99 2.93
CA SER A 188 -0.10 -3.47 1.58
C SER A 188 1.31 -3.06 1.15
N ARG A 189 2.04 -4.00 0.54
CA ARG A 189 3.42 -3.77 0.05
C ARG A 189 3.52 -2.56 -0.89
N ARG A 190 2.49 -2.38 -1.74
CA ARG A 190 2.39 -1.25 -2.67
C ARG A 190 2.34 0.10 -1.93
N ARG A 191 1.58 0.19 -0.84
CA ARG A 191 1.50 1.39 0.02
C ARG A 191 2.79 1.58 0.81
N LEU A 192 3.29 0.50 1.42
CA LEU A 192 4.50 0.52 2.24
C LEU A 192 5.72 1.01 1.45
N PHE A 193 5.87 0.58 0.20
CA PHE A 193 6.96 1.04 -0.68
C PHE A 193 6.93 2.56 -0.86
N GLY A 194 5.80 3.12 -1.30
CA GLY A 194 5.69 4.56 -1.55
C GLY A 194 5.81 5.38 -0.27
N ALA A 195 5.16 4.96 0.81
CA ALA A 195 5.19 5.66 2.10
C ALA A 195 6.59 5.67 2.73
N SER A 196 7.30 4.54 2.71
CA SER A 196 8.67 4.46 3.21
C SER A 196 9.64 5.30 2.37
N LEU A 197 9.45 5.38 1.05
CA LEU A 197 10.27 6.23 0.19
C LEU A 197 10.05 7.73 0.46
N VAL A 198 8.79 8.14 0.68
CA VAL A 198 8.49 9.52 1.09
C VAL A 198 9.10 9.84 2.45
N ALA A 199 8.97 8.93 3.43
CA ALA A 199 9.57 9.10 4.75
C ALA A 199 11.09 9.21 4.66
N SER A 200 11.75 8.37 3.87
CA SER A 200 13.20 8.46 3.62
C SER A 200 13.57 9.83 3.02
N GLY A 201 12.87 10.29 1.99
CA GLY A 201 13.09 11.62 1.42
C GLY A 201 12.93 12.76 2.44
N PHE A 202 11.92 12.67 3.31
CA PHE A 202 11.70 13.63 4.39
C PHE A 202 12.84 13.64 5.42
N PHE A 203 13.32 12.47 5.86
CA PHE A 203 14.46 12.39 6.78
C PHE A 203 15.77 12.86 6.14
N LEU A 204 15.92 12.74 4.82
CA LEU A 204 17.06 13.31 4.09
C LEU A 204 16.99 14.84 4.04
N ILE A 205 15.80 15.41 3.83
CA ILE A 205 15.57 16.85 3.98
C ILE A 205 15.92 17.28 5.40
N PHE A 206 15.46 16.54 6.41
CA PHE A 206 15.74 16.88 7.80
C PHE A 206 17.25 16.80 8.11
N LEU A 207 17.95 15.78 7.62
CA LEU A 207 19.41 15.65 7.73
C LEU A 207 20.15 16.87 7.15
N SER A 208 19.65 17.44 6.05
CA SER A 208 20.25 18.64 5.43
C SER A 208 20.16 19.91 6.29
N LEU A 209 19.24 19.95 7.25
CA LEU A 209 19.03 21.12 8.13
C LEU A 209 19.80 21.02 9.45
N ILE A 210 20.43 19.88 9.71
CA ILE A 210 21.08 19.62 10.99
C ILE A 210 22.55 20.00 10.92
N THR A 211 22.97 20.80 11.90
CA THR A 211 24.36 21.23 12.10
C THR A 211 25.04 20.48 13.25
N ASN A 212 24.33 19.59 13.93
CA ASN A 212 24.85 18.79 15.04
C ASN A 212 25.14 17.35 14.59
N PHE A 213 26.42 16.94 14.66
CA PHE A 213 26.85 15.60 14.22
C PHE A 213 26.14 14.45 14.96
N THR A 214 25.92 14.56 16.27
CA THR A 214 25.23 13.52 17.06
C THR A 214 23.79 13.36 16.59
N VAL A 215 23.06 14.45 16.37
CA VAL A 215 21.67 14.41 15.87
C VAL A 215 21.62 13.83 14.45
N SER A 216 22.62 14.15 13.61
CA SER A 216 22.75 13.58 12.26
C SER A 216 22.86 12.05 12.30
N ILE A 217 23.55 11.46 13.27
CA ILE A 217 23.63 9.98 13.41
C ILE A 217 22.23 9.38 13.61
N PHE A 218 21.44 9.90 14.55
CA PHE A 218 20.11 9.36 14.85
C PHE A 218 19.16 9.47 13.64
N ILE A 219 19.16 10.63 12.97
CA ILE A 219 18.35 10.85 11.76
C ILE A 219 18.78 9.89 10.66
N THR A 220 20.09 9.68 10.52
CA THR A 220 20.65 8.79 9.50
C THR A 220 20.28 7.32 9.73
N ILE A 221 20.15 6.87 10.99
CA ILE A 221 19.62 5.54 11.31
C ILE A 221 18.15 5.43 10.87
N ILE A 222 17.33 6.44 11.16
CA ILE A 222 15.91 6.43 10.80
C ILE A 222 15.74 6.47 9.27
N LEU A 223 16.50 7.34 8.60
CA LEU A 223 16.61 7.41 7.14
C LEU A 223 16.97 6.03 6.55
N GLY A 224 17.99 5.38 7.11
CA GLY A 224 18.41 4.04 6.74
C GLY A 224 17.29 3.02 6.89
N ALA A 225 16.57 3.04 8.02
CA ALA A 225 15.47 2.11 8.29
C ALA A 225 14.34 2.22 7.27
N PHE A 226 13.89 3.43 6.94
CA PHE A 226 12.89 3.62 5.89
C PHE A 226 13.40 3.22 4.51
N SER A 227 14.66 3.54 4.19
CA SER A 227 15.29 3.10 2.94
C SER A 227 15.37 1.58 2.84
N GLY A 228 15.62 0.89 3.96
CA GLY A 228 15.65 -0.58 4.04
C GLY A 228 14.29 -1.21 3.80
N ILE A 229 13.23 -0.61 4.37
CA ILE A 229 11.85 -0.99 4.10
C ILE A 229 11.50 -0.80 2.62
N THR A 230 11.85 0.35 2.03
CA THR A 230 11.63 0.59 0.60
C THR A 230 12.34 -0.46 -0.25
N TRP A 231 13.58 -0.80 0.11
CA TRP A 231 14.41 -1.73 -0.66
C TRP A 231 13.85 -3.15 -0.67
N VAL A 232 13.60 -3.74 0.50
CA VAL A 232 13.05 -5.10 0.60
C VAL A 232 11.65 -5.19 -0.02
N THR A 233 10.81 -4.17 0.20
CA THR A 233 9.46 -4.13 -0.35
C THR A 233 9.48 -4.05 -1.87
N GLY A 234 10.34 -3.19 -2.43
CA GLY A 234 10.44 -3.00 -3.88
C GLY A 234 10.93 -4.26 -4.60
N PHE A 235 11.96 -4.90 -4.06
CA PHE A 235 12.46 -6.17 -4.58
C PHE A 235 11.42 -7.28 -4.55
N THR A 236 10.69 -7.38 -3.43
CA THR A 236 9.66 -8.40 -3.27
C THR A 236 8.48 -8.16 -4.22
N MET A 237 8.07 -6.90 -4.41
CA MET A 237 7.05 -6.54 -5.39
C MET A 237 7.47 -6.89 -6.82
N LEU A 238 8.72 -6.63 -7.20
CA LEU A 238 9.23 -7.02 -8.53
C LEU A 238 9.16 -8.54 -8.74
N GLY A 239 9.47 -9.32 -7.70
CA GLY A 239 9.38 -10.79 -7.75
C GLY A 239 7.96 -11.31 -7.94
N MET A 240 6.97 -10.66 -7.32
CA MET A 240 5.56 -11.10 -7.38
C MET A 240 4.81 -10.62 -8.64
N GLU A 241 5.10 -9.42 -9.13
CA GLU A 241 4.37 -8.82 -10.26
C GLU A 241 4.86 -9.31 -11.64
N VAL A 242 6.09 -9.82 -11.70
CA VAL A 242 6.71 -10.26 -12.97
C VAL A 242 6.51 -11.76 -13.18
N LYS A 243 5.96 -12.11 -14.35
CA LYS A 243 5.78 -13.51 -14.79
C LYS A 243 7.12 -14.24 -14.84
N ASP A 244 7.11 -15.54 -14.54
CA ASP A 244 8.32 -16.37 -14.42
C ASP A 244 9.21 -16.30 -15.67
N GLU A 245 8.61 -16.25 -16.88
CA GLU A 245 9.30 -16.24 -18.18
C GLU A 245 10.17 -14.99 -18.46
N VAL A 246 9.81 -13.84 -17.88
CA VAL A 246 10.49 -12.55 -18.08
C VAL A 246 11.21 -12.06 -16.81
N ARG A 247 11.01 -12.75 -15.66
CA ARG A 247 11.51 -12.31 -14.35
C ARG A 247 13.02 -12.05 -14.35
N GLY A 248 13.82 -12.99 -14.85
CA GLY A 248 15.28 -12.82 -14.89
C GLY A 248 15.71 -11.58 -15.70
N ARG A 249 15.08 -11.36 -16.86
CA ARG A 249 15.36 -10.19 -17.73
C ARG A 249 14.96 -8.87 -17.08
N THR A 250 13.80 -8.84 -16.43
CA THR A 250 13.33 -7.64 -15.72
C THR A 250 14.23 -7.30 -14.54
N PHE A 251 14.67 -8.29 -13.75
CA PHE A 251 15.63 -8.05 -12.67
C PHE A 251 16.98 -7.53 -13.20
N ALA A 252 17.50 -8.13 -14.27
CA ALA A 252 18.73 -7.67 -14.91
C ALA A 252 18.64 -6.21 -15.39
N PHE A 253 17.51 -5.84 -16.01
CA PHE A 253 17.22 -4.48 -16.43
C PHE A 253 17.19 -3.50 -15.24
N VAL A 254 16.40 -3.83 -14.21
CA VAL A 254 16.24 -2.98 -13.02
C VAL A 254 17.58 -2.79 -12.29
N GLN A 255 18.37 -3.85 -12.14
CA GLN A 255 19.70 -3.77 -11.53
C GLN A 255 20.67 -2.89 -12.31
N SER A 256 20.70 -3.07 -13.63
CA SER A 256 21.56 -2.26 -14.50
C SER A 256 21.20 -0.78 -14.37
N LEU A 257 19.90 -0.47 -14.36
CA LEU A 257 19.40 0.90 -14.20
C LEU A 257 19.75 1.49 -12.83
N ILE A 258 19.60 0.71 -11.75
CA ILE A 258 19.98 1.12 -10.38
C ILE A 258 21.47 1.47 -10.32
N ARG A 259 22.34 0.62 -10.87
CA ARG A 259 23.80 0.82 -10.86
C ARG A 259 24.21 2.02 -11.69
N ILE A 260 23.67 2.16 -12.91
CA ILE A 260 23.92 3.33 -13.76
C ILE A 260 23.53 4.60 -13.02
N THR A 261 22.37 4.59 -12.36
CA THR A 261 21.89 5.72 -11.55
C THR A 261 22.85 6.03 -10.41
N LEU A 262 23.29 5.02 -9.65
CA LEU A 262 24.23 5.18 -8.54
C LEU A 262 25.56 5.79 -9.00
N VAL A 263 26.14 5.27 -10.09
CA VAL A 263 27.40 5.78 -10.65
C VAL A 263 27.24 7.21 -11.15
N ALA A 264 26.15 7.52 -11.85
CA ALA A 264 25.88 8.87 -12.33
C ALA A 264 25.74 9.87 -11.17
N VAL A 265 25.01 9.49 -10.12
CA VAL A 265 24.80 10.34 -8.94
C VAL A 265 26.09 10.55 -8.16
N LEU A 266 26.91 9.52 -7.98
CA LEU A 266 28.22 9.64 -7.33
C LEU A 266 29.15 10.62 -8.07
N ALA A 267 29.01 10.75 -9.40
CA ALA A 267 29.75 11.74 -10.18
C ALA A 267 29.14 13.14 -10.13
N ILE A 268 27.80 13.24 -10.16
CA ILE A 268 27.08 14.52 -10.25
C ILE A 268 26.93 15.21 -8.89
N ALA A 269 26.68 14.48 -7.81
CA ALA A 269 26.37 15.07 -6.50
C ALA A 269 27.51 15.96 -5.96
N PRO A 270 28.80 15.58 -6.05
CA PRO A 270 29.90 16.47 -5.69
C PRO A 270 29.98 17.75 -6.54
N LEU A 271 29.64 17.66 -7.83
CA LEU A 271 29.60 18.83 -8.71
C LEU A 271 28.50 19.80 -8.31
N ILE A 272 27.29 19.28 -8.03
CA ILE A 272 26.18 20.09 -7.51
C ILE A 272 26.60 20.75 -6.20
N ALA A 273 27.14 20.00 -5.25
CA ALA A 273 27.61 20.54 -3.97
C ALA A 273 28.65 21.66 -4.17
N ALA A 274 29.60 21.48 -5.07
CA ALA A 274 30.61 22.49 -5.37
C ALA A 274 30.01 23.79 -5.93
N THR A 275 28.92 23.73 -6.69
CA THR A 275 28.27 24.94 -7.26
C THR A 275 27.59 25.82 -6.21
N PHE A 276 27.08 25.24 -5.12
CA PHE A 276 26.43 25.98 -4.05
C PHE A 276 27.43 26.64 -3.09
N GLY A 277 28.61 26.04 -2.90
CA GLY A 277 29.64 26.59 -2.00
C GLY A 277 29.18 26.63 -0.53
N VAL A 278 29.62 27.65 0.22
CA VAL A 278 29.27 27.84 1.63
C VAL A 278 28.57 29.18 1.80
N HIS A 279 27.37 29.17 2.38
CA HIS A 279 26.57 30.35 2.68
C HIS A 279 26.36 30.47 4.19
N THR A 280 26.69 31.63 4.75
CA THR A 280 26.46 31.90 6.17
C THR A 280 25.26 32.82 6.31
N ILE A 281 24.21 32.35 6.98
CA ILE A 281 23.02 33.12 7.29
C ILE A 281 23.06 33.48 8.77
N THR A 282 23.20 34.77 9.08
CA THR A 282 23.13 35.29 10.44
C THR A 282 21.67 35.59 10.81
N ILE A 283 21.11 34.85 11.77
CA ILE A 283 19.78 35.11 12.32
C ILE A 283 19.93 35.49 13.79
N ALA A 284 19.70 36.77 14.10
CA ALA A 284 19.85 37.36 15.44
C ALA A 284 21.24 37.11 16.05
N THR A 285 21.41 36.08 16.89
CA THR A 285 22.67 35.72 17.57
C THR A 285 23.26 34.38 17.10
N THR A 286 22.62 33.71 16.13
CA THR A 286 23.03 32.37 15.68
C THR A 286 23.51 32.44 14.23
N GLU A 287 24.74 32.00 14.00
CA GLU A 287 25.28 31.80 12.65
C GLU A 287 24.86 30.42 12.14
N TYR A 288 24.09 30.39 11.07
CA TYR A 288 23.72 29.16 10.36
C TYR A 288 24.56 29.04 9.10
N VAL A 289 25.50 28.09 9.11
CA VAL A 289 26.33 27.78 7.93
C VAL A 289 25.62 26.71 7.11
N PHE A 290 25.19 27.09 5.91
CA PHE A 290 24.59 26.21 4.92
C PHE A 290 25.60 25.89 3.83
N ASN A 291 25.98 24.62 3.71
CA ASN A 291 27.00 24.17 2.78
C ASN A 291 26.40 23.48 1.54
N GLY A 292 27.25 23.25 0.53
CA GLY A 292 26.84 22.59 -0.70
C GLY A 292 26.41 21.14 -0.53
N SER A 293 26.93 20.44 0.48
CA SER A 293 26.54 19.05 0.77
C SER A 293 25.08 18.99 1.30
N GLN A 294 24.73 19.88 2.22
CA GLN A 294 23.37 20.10 2.72
C GLN A 294 22.42 20.56 1.61
N ALA A 295 22.83 21.52 0.77
CA ALA A 295 22.02 21.94 -0.39
C ALA A 295 21.68 20.75 -1.31
N THR A 296 22.67 19.89 -1.57
CA THR A 296 22.47 18.71 -2.40
C THR A 296 21.58 17.66 -1.72
N PHE A 297 21.71 17.46 -0.40
CA PHE A 297 20.81 16.59 0.37
C PHE A 297 19.37 17.10 0.38
N LEU A 298 19.18 18.41 0.49
CA LEU A 298 17.86 19.03 0.43
C LEU A 298 17.19 18.76 -0.92
N ILE A 299 17.91 18.98 -2.03
CA ILE A 299 17.43 18.73 -3.39
C ILE A 299 17.14 17.23 -3.57
N ALA A 300 18.08 16.36 -3.20
CA ALA A 300 17.92 14.92 -3.33
C ALA A 300 16.74 14.39 -2.50
N GLY A 301 16.56 14.89 -1.28
CA GLY A 301 15.44 14.55 -0.40
C GLY A 301 14.09 15.04 -0.94
N ALA A 302 14.03 16.25 -1.49
CA ALA A 302 12.83 16.77 -2.15
C ALA A 302 12.44 15.96 -3.38
N ILE A 303 13.42 15.59 -4.22
CA ILE A 303 13.20 14.73 -5.39
C ILE A 303 12.73 13.34 -4.93
N ALA A 304 13.36 12.76 -3.91
CA ALA A 304 12.99 11.45 -3.37
C ALA A 304 11.56 11.45 -2.80
N ALA A 305 11.20 12.49 -2.05
CA ALA A 305 9.85 12.64 -1.49
C ALA A 305 8.81 12.81 -2.60
N LEU A 306 9.11 13.60 -3.63
CA LEU A 306 8.23 13.78 -4.80
C LEU A 306 8.06 12.48 -5.58
N ILE A 307 9.16 11.78 -5.87
CA ILE A 307 9.13 10.49 -6.57
C ILE A 307 8.40 9.45 -5.73
N GLY A 308 8.64 9.40 -4.41
CA GLY A 308 7.93 8.53 -3.49
C GLY A 308 6.43 8.78 -3.50
N TRP A 309 6.01 10.05 -3.51
CA TRP A 309 4.61 10.43 -3.59
C TRP A 309 3.97 10.06 -4.94
N LEU A 310 4.69 10.29 -6.05
CA LEU A 310 4.23 9.88 -7.39
C LEU A 310 4.11 8.36 -7.50
N SER A 311 5.11 7.63 -7.01
CA SER A 311 5.13 6.17 -6.97
C SER A 311 3.98 5.63 -6.11
N TYR A 312 3.77 6.21 -4.93
CA TYR A 312 2.64 5.90 -4.05
C TYR A 312 1.29 6.11 -4.75
N ARG A 313 1.10 7.24 -5.43
CA ARG A 313 -0.13 7.52 -6.19
C ARG A 313 -0.33 6.57 -7.37
N GLN A 314 0.74 6.24 -8.09
CA GLN A 314 0.68 5.37 -9.25
C GLN A 314 0.38 3.90 -8.89
N MET A 315 0.87 3.45 -7.73
CA MET A 315 0.70 2.08 -7.24
C MET A 315 -0.46 1.93 -6.24
N LYS A 316 -1.27 2.99 -6.05
CA LYS A 316 -2.41 2.99 -5.13
C LYS A 316 -3.37 1.86 -5.52
N ASP A 317 -3.43 0.84 -4.67
CA ASP A 317 -4.26 -0.36 -4.81
C ASP A 317 -5.70 -0.13 -4.34
N ARG A 318 -5.89 0.78 -3.37
CA ARG A 318 -7.18 1.17 -2.81
C ARG A 318 -7.35 2.68 -2.88
N PRO A 319 -7.95 3.21 -3.95
CA PRO A 319 -8.06 4.65 -4.15
C PRO A 319 -8.99 5.34 -3.12
N THR A 320 -9.87 4.60 -2.46
CA THR A 320 -10.91 5.05 -1.52
C THR A 320 -10.58 4.74 -0.06
N VAL A 321 -9.33 4.44 0.29
CA VAL A 321 -8.92 4.25 1.68
C VAL A 321 -7.68 5.10 1.93
N SER A 322 -7.68 5.92 2.98
CA SER A 322 -6.52 6.74 3.34
C SER A 322 -5.38 5.90 3.93
N LEU A 323 -4.13 6.41 3.89
CA LEU A 323 -3.02 5.76 4.60
C LEU A 323 -3.14 5.96 6.12
N TRP A 324 -3.79 7.04 6.53
CA TRP A 324 -3.95 7.40 7.93
C TRP A 324 -4.94 6.47 8.63
N SER A 325 -6.05 6.13 7.99
CA SER A 325 -6.99 5.12 8.48
C SER A 325 -6.30 3.77 8.65
N ASP A 326 -5.44 3.37 7.71
CA ASP A 326 -4.60 2.19 7.88
C ASP A 326 -3.72 2.35 9.14
N ILE A 327 -2.92 3.41 9.25
CA ILE A 327 -2.04 3.63 10.42
C ILE A 327 -2.80 3.56 11.75
N VAL A 328 -3.93 4.26 11.85
CA VAL A 328 -4.79 4.25 13.06
C VAL A 328 -5.28 2.82 13.35
N ASN A 329 -5.70 2.09 12.32
CA ASN A 329 -6.13 0.70 12.47
C ASN A 329 -4.95 -0.25 12.84
N ALA A 330 -3.70 0.04 12.46
CA ALA A 330 -2.51 -0.72 12.92
C ALA A 330 -2.29 -0.53 14.41
N PHE A 331 -2.33 0.72 14.85
CA PHE A 331 -2.16 1.04 16.26
C PHE A 331 -3.27 0.44 17.14
N LYS A 332 -4.47 0.26 16.60
CA LYS A 332 -5.57 -0.47 17.24
C LYS A 332 -5.43 -2.00 17.18
N GLY A 333 -4.44 -2.54 16.46
CA GLY A 333 -4.29 -3.99 16.25
C GLY A 333 -5.28 -4.60 15.24
N GLU A 334 -5.95 -3.76 14.46
CA GLU A 334 -7.07 -4.13 13.57
C GLU A 334 -6.66 -4.26 12.09
N LEU A 335 -5.45 -3.87 11.72
CA LEU A 335 -5.03 -3.74 10.31
C LEU A 335 -4.57 -5.07 9.67
N GLY A 336 -4.25 -6.11 10.47
CA GLY A 336 -3.65 -7.38 9.99
C GLY A 336 -4.52 -8.26 9.10
N SER A 337 -5.58 -7.72 8.55
CA SER A 337 -6.72 -8.45 7.98
C SER A 337 -7.47 -7.63 6.96
N ILE A 338 -6.82 -6.69 6.28
CA ILE A 338 -7.45 -5.99 5.15
C ILE A 338 -6.91 -6.55 3.83
N THR A 339 -5.94 -7.46 3.82
CA THR A 339 -5.28 -8.02 2.62
C THR A 339 -6.02 -9.23 2.04
N GLY A 340 -7.33 -9.14 1.81
CA GLY A 340 -8.01 -10.08 0.92
C GLY A 340 -7.49 -9.92 -0.53
N ASP A 341 -7.47 -11.01 -1.29
CA ASP A 341 -7.13 -10.98 -2.71
C ASP A 341 -8.03 -9.98 -3.47
N PRO A 342 -7.49 -9.21 -4.43
CA PRO A 342 -8.29 -8.30 -5.21
C PRO A 342 -9.30 -9.07 -6.06
N VAL A 343 -10.59 -8.89 -5.76
CA VAL A 343 -11.70 -9.43 -6.56
C VAL A 343 -12.01 -8.55 -7.77
N LYS A 344 -12.61 -9.12 -8.82
CA LYS A 344 -12.93 -8.38 -10.06
C LYS A 344 -14.26 -7.63 -9.98
N GLY A 345 -15.21 -8.17 -9.22
CA GLY A 345 -16.57 -7.65 -9.08
C GLY A 345 -16.70 -6.52 -8.04
N VAL A 346 -17.95 -6.08 -7.84
CA VAL A 346 -18.30 -5.05 -6.86
C VAL A 346 -19.09 -5.67 -5.72
N PHE A 347 -18.70 -5.40 -4.48
CA PHE A 347 -19.41 -5.93 -3.32
C PHE A 347 -20.09 -4.80 -2.54
N ILE A 348 -21.41 -4.86 -2.39
CA ILE A 348 -22.23 -3.85 -1.70
C ILE A 348 -22.96 -4.53 -0.54
N ALA A 349 -22.83 -3.97 0.66
CA ALA A 349 -23.57 -4.42 1.83
C ALA A 349 -24.58 -3.36 2.29
N PHE A 350 -25.79 -3.77 2.64
CA PHE A 350 -26.76 -2.92 3.32
C PHE A 350 -26.73 -3.19 4.81
N GLU A 351 -26.57 -2.15 5.61
CA GLU A 351 -26.48 -2.21 7.06
C GLU A 351 -27.47 -1.23 7.71
N GLY A 352 -27.76 -1.45 8.99
CA GLY A 352 -28.69 -0.63 9.77
C GLY A 352 -29.65 -1.45 10.65
N GLY A 353 -30.36 -0.73 11.52
CA GLY A 353 -31.35 -1.30 12.44
C GLY A 353 -32.56 -1.94 11.75
N GLU A 354 -33.51 -2.40 12.52
CA GLU A 354 -34.70 -3.11 12.04
C GLU A 354 -35.73 -2.16 11.46
N GLY A 355 -36.50 -2.62 10.45
CA GLY A 355 -37.54 -1.80 9.82
C GLY A 355 -37.04 -0.57 9.03
N THR A 356 -35.73 -0.43 8.82
CA THR A 356 -35.14 0.72 8.08
C THR A 356 -35.36 0.68 6.57
N GLY A 357 -35.81 -0.45 6.01
CA GLY A 357 -36.08 -0.58 4.57
C GLY A 357 -34.90 -1.11 3.74
N LYS A 358 -33.88 -1.70 4.38
CA LYS A 358 -32.71 -2.34 3.70
C LYS A 358 -33.12 -3.27 2.58
N SER A 359 -34.02 -4.22 2.86
CA SER A 359 -34.43 -5.21 1.87
C SER A 359 -35.10 -4.53 0.66
N THR A 360 -35.99 -3.56 0.89
CA THR A 360 -36.60 -2.75 -0.18
C THR A 360 -35.55 -2.05 -1.04
N GLN A 361 -34.60 -1.34 -0.41
CA GLN A 361 -33.56 -0.60 -1.13
C GLN A 361 -32.58 -1.52 -1.87
N SER A 362 -32.28 -2.70 -1.31
CA SER A 362 -31.42 -3.69 -1.96
C SER A 362 -32.05 -4.28 -3.23
N HIS A 363 -33.38 -4.48 -3.23
CA HIS A 363 -34.11 -4.93 -4.42
C HIS A 363 -34.18 -3.84 -5.49
N LEU A 364 -34.49 -2.60 -5.11
CA LEU A 364 -34.50 -1.47 -6.05
C LEU A 364 -33.11 -1.25 -6.68
N LEU A 365 -32.05 -1.32 -5.87
CA LEU A 365 -30.69 -1.19 -6.36
C LEU A 365 -30.31 -2.34 -7.32
N LYS A 366 -30.73 -3.57 -7.01
CA LYS A 366 -30.55 -4.71 -7.91
C LYS A 366 -31.19 -4.44 -9.27
N GLU A 367 -32.46 -4.05 -9.30
CA GLU A 367 -33.19 -3.78 -10.54
C GLU A 367 -32.53 -2.69 -11.37
N TRP A 368 -32.08 -1.61 -10.72
CA TRP A 368 -31.36 -0.53 -11.39
C TRP A 368 -30.02 -1.01 -11.99
N LEU A 369 -29.23 -1.78 -11.24
CA LEU A 369 -27.95 -2.31 -11.73
C LEU A 369 -28.12 -3.30 -12.89
N GLU A 370 -29.15 -4.15 -12.84
CA GLU A 370 -29.50 -5.06 -13.95
C GLU A 370 -29.91 -4.27 -15.21
N GLN A 371 -30.62 -3.15 -15.06
CA GLN A 371 -30.94 -2.24 -16.16
C GLN A 371 -29.69 -1.55 -16.75
N GLU A 372 -28.68 -1.28 -15.92
CA GLU A 372 -27.37 -0.76 -16.36
C GLU A 372 -26.47 -1.84 -16.99
N GLY A 373 -26.95 -3.09 -17.06
CA GLY A 373 -26.29 -4.21 -17.73
C GLY A 373 -25.32 -5.01 -16.85
N GLU A 374 -25.38 -4.83 -15.52
CA GLU A 374 -24.61 -5.63 -14.57
C GLU A 374 -25.27 -6.99 -14.31
N THR A 375 -24.46 -8.02 -14.08
CA THR A 375 -24.94 -9.27 -13.48
C THR A 375 -24.95 -9.09 -11.97
N VAL A 376 -26.11 -9.21 -11.33
CA VAL A 376 -26.26 -8.92 -9.90
C VAL A 376 -26.69 -10.15 -9.11
N VAL A 377 -25.92 -10.49 -8.07
CA VAL A 377 -26.25 -11.51 -7.08
C VAL A 377 -26.76 -10.83 -5.82
N LEU A 378 -28.03 -11.00 -5.51
CA LEU A 378 -28.63 -10.52 -4.26
C LEU A 378 -28.65 -11.66 -3.23
N SER A 379 -28.15 -11.39 -2.03
CA SER A 379 -28.13 -12.33 -0.91
C SER A 379 -28.37 -11.63 0.44
N ARG A 380 -28.27 -12.37 1.54
CA ARG A 380 -28.46 -11.87 2.91
C ARG A 380 -27.72 -12.69 3.94
N GLU A 381 -27.43 -12.08 5.10
CA GLU A 381 -26.85 -12.75 6.26
C GLU A 381 -27.68 -12.52 7.53
N PRO A 382 -28.00 -13.57 8.32
CA PRO A 382 -27.73 -14.98 8.04
C PRO A 382 -28.77 -15.55 7.05
N GLY A 383 -28.42 -16.61 6.33
CA GLY A 383 -29.38 -17.33 5.49
C GLY A 383 -29.26 -17.20 3.97
N GLY A 384 -28.12 -16.74 3.46
CA GLY A 384 -27.83 -16.66 2.02
C GLY A 384 -27.49 -18.01 1.34
N THR A 385 -27.44 -19.10 2.11
CA THR A 385 -27.07 -20.46 1.67
C THR A 385 -27.96 -21.50 2.34
N ASP A 386 -27.97 -22.75 1.87
CA ASP A 386 -28.74 -23.82 2.50
C ASP A 386 -28.31 -24.07 3.95
N LEU A 387 -26.98 -24.11 4.21
CA LEU A 387 -26.43 -24.17 5.56
C LEU A 387 -26.88 -22.96 6.38
N GLY A 388 -26.78 -21.77 5.79
CA GLY A 388 -27.16 -20.52 6.43
C GLY A 388 -28.64 -20.45 6.78
N GLN A 389 -29.52 -21.03 5.97
CA GLN A 389 -30.95 -21.10 6.28
C GLN A 389 -31.20 -21.96 7.54
N GLY A 390 -30.44 -23.04 7.72
CA GLY A 390 -30.45 -23.84 8.94
C GLY A 390 -29.98 -23.04 10.16
N LEU A 391 -28.83 -22.36 10.03
CA LEU A 391 -28.29 -21.50 11.09
C LEU A 391 -29.22 -20.33 11.43
N ARG A 392 -29.87 -19.72 10.42
CA ARG A 392 -30.85 -18.65 10.60
C ARG A 392 -32.03 -19.10 11.45
N LYS A 393 -32.56 -20.32 11.25
CA LYS A 393 -33.65 -20.86 12.08
C LYS A 393 -33.23 -20.94 13.55
N ILE A 394 -32.03 -21.44 13.81
CA ILE A 394 -31.48 -21.52 15.17
C ILE A 394 -31.31 -20.11 15.76
N LEU A 395 -30.71 -19.19 15.01
CA LEU A 395 -30.39 -17.83 15.47
C LEU A 395 -31.63 -16.98 15.76
N LEU A 396 -32.69 -17.10 14.95
CA LEU A 396 -33.85 -16.20 15.01
C LEU A 396 -35.12 -16.86 15.56
N GLY A 397 -35.16 -18.18 15.64
CA GLY A 397 -36.29 -18.94 16.19
C GLY A 397 -36.47 -18.68 17.68
N HIS A 398 -37.73 -18.52 18.11
CA HIS A 398 -38.05 -18.38 19.54
C HIS A 398 -37.93 -19.72 20.27
N GLU A 399 -38.14 -20.81 19.53
CA GLU A 399 -38.04 -22.19 19.99
C GLU A 399 -36.62 -22.59 20.43
N THR A 400 -35.59 -21.89 19.96
CA THR A 400 -34.19 -22.17 20.34
C THR A 400 -33.91 -21.81 21.81
N GLY A 401 -34.70 -20.92 22.41
CA GLY A 401 -34.47 -20.43 23.76
C GLY A 401 -33.24 -19.52 23.86
N VAL A 402 -32.57 -19.54 25.02
CA VAL A 402 -31.44 -18.64 25.32
C VAL A 402 -30.15 -19.17 24.71
N ILE A 403 -29.53 -18.37 23.82
CA ILE A 403 -28.21 -18.63 23.25
C ILE A 403 -27.19 -17.74 23.96
N SER A 404 -26.05 -18.30 24.40
CA SER A 404 -24.98 -17.47 24.97
C SER A 404 -24.45 -16.47 23.91
N PRO A 405 -24.10 -15.22 24.29
CA PRO A 405 -23.61 -14.22 23.33
C PRO A 405 -22.44 -14.68 22.46
N ARG A 406 -21.49 -15.43 23.03
CA ARG A 406 -20.35 -15.98 22.28
C ARG A 406 -20.78 -17.05 21.28
N ALA A 407 -21.71 -17.93 21.64
CA ALA A 407 -22.26 -18.91 20.71
C ALA A 407 -23.02 -18.24 19.58
N GLU A 408 -23.81 -17.20 19.86
CA GLU A 408 -24.50 -16.39 18.85
C GLU A 408 -23.49 -15.81 17.85
N ALA A 409 -22.42 -15.15 18.33
CA ALA A 409 -21.38 -14.59 17.47
C ALA A 409 -20.67 -15.64 16.60
N LEU A 410 -20.37 -16.82 17.15
CA LEU A 410 -19.74 -17.92 16.41
C LEU A 410 -20.66 -18.53 15.34
N LEU A 411 -21.96 -18.64 15.60
CA LEU A 411 -22.93 -19.12 14.62
C LEU A 411 -23.09 -18.14 13.45
N TYR A 412 -23.12 -16.83 13.73
CA TYR A 412 -23.07 -15.80 12.68
C TYR A 412 -21.78 -15.86 11.86
N ALA A 413 -20.63 -16.06 12.52
CA ALA A 413 -19.36 -16.21 11.84
C ALA A 413 -19.32 -17.47 10.95
N ALA A 414 -19.93 -18.57 11.40
CA ALA A 414 -20.02 -19.81 10.63
C ALA A 414 -20.90 -19.66 9.37
N ASP A 415 -22.07 -19.04 9.49
CA ASP A 415 -22.94 -18.71 8.34
C ASP A 415 -22.18 -17.87 7.31
N ARG A 416 -21.53 -16.80 7.78
CA ARG A 416 -20.79 -15.88 6.93
C ARG A 416 -19.60 -16.54 6.24
N ALA A 417 -18.82 -17.35 6.95
CA ALA A 417 -17.68 -18.05 6.35
C ALA A 417 -18.12 -18.93 5.18
N HIS A 418 -19.21 -19.68 5.37
CA HIS A 418 -19.74 -20.51 4.30
C HIS A 418 -20.33 -19.68 3.16
N HIS A 419 -21.07 -18.61 3.47
CA HIS A 419 -21.65 -17.73 2.47
C HIS A 419 -20.61 -17.04 1.59
N VAL A 420 -19.49 -16.61 2.17
CA VAL A 420 -18.35 -16.06 1.43
C VAL A 420 -17.76 -17.11 0.50
N PHE A 421 -17.52 -18.32 0.99
CA PHE A 421 -16.94 -19.42 0.23
C PHE A 421 -17.84 -19.87 -0.93
N SER A 422 -19.13 -20.06 -0.69
CA SER A 422 -20.03 -20.70 -1.65
C SER A 422 -20.67 -19.73 -2.65
N THR A 423 -20.88 -18.48 -2.26
CA THR A 423 -21.75 -17.54 -3.01
C THR A 423 -21.02 -16.25 -3.34
N ILE A 424 -20.54 -15.51 -2.33
CA ILE A 424 -20.03 -14.16 -2.52
C ILE A 424 -18.74 -14.17 -3.34
N ARG A 425 -17.71 -14.90 -2.90
CA ARG A 425 -16.41 -14.88 -3.57
C ARG A 425 -16.46 -15.42 -5.00
N PRO A 426 -17.14 -16.56 -5.28
CA PRO A 426 -17.30 -17.04 -6.66
C PRO A 426 -17.98 -16.04 -7.60
N ALA A 427 -18.93 -15.24 -7.10
CA ALA A 427 -19.58 -14.19 -7.90
C ALA A 427 -18.63 -13.01 -8.17
N LEU A 428 -17.93 -12.54 -7.13
CA LEU A 428 -16.97 -11.44 -7.28
C LEU A 428 -15.78 -11.81 -8.18
N ASP A 429 -15.35 -13.07 -8.19
CA ASP A 429 -14.26 -13.55 -9.05
C ASP A 429 -14.64 -13.58 -10.55
N ARG A 430 -15.94 -13.74 -10.85
CA ARG A 430 -16.48 -13.60 -12.21
C ARG A 430 -16.63 -12.15 -12.67
N GLY A 431 -16.57 -11.20 -11.73
CA GLY A 431 -16.81 -9.78 -12.02
C GLY A 431 -18.24 -9.33 -11.75
N ASP A 432 -19.09 -10.17 -11.14
CA ASP A 432 -20.49 -9.84 -10.85
C ASP A 432 -20.59 -8.78 -9.72
N VAL A 433 -21.72 -8.07 -9.65
CA VAL A 433 -22.06 -7.23 -8.50
C VAL A 433 -22.76 -8.10 -7.46
N VAL A 434 -22.24 -8.13 -6.23
CA VAL A 434 -22.90 -8.81 -5.11
C VAL A 434 -23.52 -7.77 -4.19
N ILE A 435 -24.81 -7.89 -3.91
CA ILE A 435 -25.53 -7.10 -2.92
C ILE A 435 -25.93 -8.02 -1.77
N THR A 436 -25.58 -7.69 -0.53
CA THR A 436 -26.00 -8.45 0.65
C THR A 436 -26.77 -7.58 1.64
N ASP A 437 -27.90 -8.07 2.15
CA ASP A 437 -28.57 -7.50 3.32
C ASP A 437 -27.88 -8.04 4.57
N ARG A 438 -27.15 -7.14 5.26
CA ARG A 438 -26.19 -7.40 6.34
C ARG A 438 -24.92 -8.13 5.90
N TYR A 439 -23.84 -7.82 6.62
CA TYR A 439 -22.56 -8.48 6.48
C TYR A 439 -21.75 -8.39 7.78
N PHE A 440 -20.45 -8.14 7.66
CA PHE A 440 -19.44 -8.02 8.71
C PHE A 440 -19.82 -7.00 9.80
N ASP A 441 -20.27 -5.81 9.41
CA ASP A 441 -20.51 -4.69 10.34
C ASP A 441 -21.70 -5.00 11.28
N SER A 442 -22.71 -5.73 10.79
CA SER A 442 -23.82 -6.23 11.63
C SER A 442 -23.34 -7.06 12.82
N SER A 443 -22.29 -7.89 12.69
CA SER A 443 -21.81 -8.68 13.85
C SER A 443 -21.20 -7.79 14.93
N ILE A 444 -20.48 -6.75 14.55
CA ILE A 444 -19.88 -5.81 15.51
C ILE A 444 -20.98 -5.03 16.23
N ALA A 445 -21.99 -4.55 15.50
CA ALA A 445 -23.09 -3.78 16.08
C ALA A 445 -23.95 -4.64 17.03
N TYR A 446 -24.41 -5.81 16.59
CA TYR A 446 -25.32 -6.65 17.37
C TYR A 446 -24.62 -7.44 18.47
N GLN A 447 -23.58 -8.20 18.11
CA GLN A 447 -22.90 -9.07 19.09
C GLN A 447 -21.82 -8.32 19.86
N GLY A 448 -21.15 -7.33 19.28
CA GLY A 448 -20.25 -6.44 20.02
C GLY A 448 -21.03 -5.51 20.94
N ALA A 449 -21.59 -4.42 20.40
CA ALA A 449 -22.24 -3.40 21.21
C ALA A 449 -23.58 -3.84 21.83
N GLY A 450 -24.45 -4.51 21.06
CA GLY A 450 -25.76 -4.94 21.53
C GLY A 450 -25.66 -5.94 22.70
N ARG A 451 -24.88 -7.01 22.52
CA ARG A 451 -24.65 -8.07 23.53
C ARG A 451 -23.51 -7.79 24.51
N VAL A 452 -22.86 -6.62 24.41
CA VAL A 452 -21.76 -6.19 25.30
C VAL A 452 -20.58 -7.16 25.28
N LEU A 453 -20.27 -7.71 24.11
CA LEU A 453 -18.97 -8.35 23.87
C LEU A 453 -17.96 -7.27 23.46
N GLU A 454 -16.67 -7.55 23.64
CA GLU A 454 -15.63 -6.66 23.15
C GLU A 454 -15.73 -6.56 21.61
N PRO A 455 -16.02 -5.37 21.03
CA PRO A 455 -16.24 -5.24 19.58
C PRO A 455 -15.05 -5.70 18.75
N ALA A 456 -13.83 -5.49 19.26
CA ALA A 456 -12.58 -5.91 18.63
C ALA A 456 -12.46 -7.44 18.50
N GLU A 457 -12.93 -8.21 19.50
CA GLU A 457 -12.93 -9.68 19.45
C GLU A 457 -13.91 -10.20 18.39
N VAL A 458 -15.12 -9.63 18.34
CA VAL A 458 -16.15 -10.01 17.37
C VAL A 458 -15.71 -9.65 15.95
N ALA A 459 -15.11 -8.46 15.77
CA ALA A 459 -14.50 -8.05 14.51
C ALA A 459 -13.40 -9.02 14.09
N ARG A 460 -12.53 -9.46 15.00
CA ARG A 460 -11.46 -10.42 14.70
C ARG A 460 -12.01 -11.76 14.19
N ILE A 461 -13.01 -12.32 14.86
CA ILE A 461 -13.64 -13.59 14.45
C ILE A 461 -14.30 -13.43 13.08
N SER A 462 -15.06 -12.35 12.89
CA SER A 462 -15.76 -12.09 11.63
C SER A 462 -14.78 -11.90 10.47
N ARG A 463 -13.62 -11.29 10.71
CA ARG A 463 -12.56 -11.10 9.71
C ARG A 463 -11.91 -12.40 9.30
N TRP A 464 -11.62 -13.26 10.28
CA TRP A 464 -11.09 -14.59 10.02
C TRP A 464 -12.08 -15.41 9.19
N ALA A 465 -13.38 -15.37 9.54
CA ALA A 465 -14.43 -16.06 8.82
C ALA A 465 -14.56 -15.60 7.34
N THR A 466 -14.35 -14.33 7.04
CA THR A 466 -14.50 -13.80 5.68
C THR A 466 -13.22 -13.79 4.85
N GLU A 467 -12.11 -14.31 5.39
CA GLU A 467 -10.77 -14.15 4.82
C GLU A 467 -10.49 -12.68 4.45
N SER A 468 -10.86 -11.76 5.33
CA SER A 468 -10.65 -10.31 5.13
C SER A 468 -11.36 -9.72 3.90
N LEU A 469 -12.43 -10.36 3.41
CA LEU A 469 -13.29 -9.79 2.37
C LEU A 469 -14.15 -8.67 2.97
N PHE A 470 -14.06 -7.47 2.38
CA PHE A 470 -14.85 -6.30 2.77
C PHE A 470 -15.71 -5.79 1.61
N PRO A 471 -16.89 -5.21 1.89
CA PRO A 471 -17.67 -4.52 0.88
C PRO A 471 -16.89 -3.36 0.25
N THR A 472 -17.02 -3.21 -1.06
CA THR A 472 -16.61 -2.00 -1.80
C THR A 472 -17.38 -0.77 -1.31
N LEU A 473 -18.65 -0.95 -0.93
CA LEU A 473 -19.50 0.09 -0.36
C LEU A 473 -20.44 -0.54 0.67
N THR A 474 -20.53 0.05 1.85
CA THR A 474 -21.56 -0.25 2.85
C THR A 474 -22.59 0.88 2.84
N ILE A 475 -23.86 0.55 2.63
CA ILE A 475 -24.98 1.49 2.66
C ILE A 475 -25.66 1.33 4.02
N LEU A 476 -25.45 2.31 4.90
CA LEU A 476 -26.07 2.35 6.21
C LEU A 476 -27.36 3.18 6.14
N ILE A 477 -28.51 2.54 6.34
CA ILE A 477 -29.79 3.24 6.49
C ILE A 477 -30.01 3.52 7.98
N ASP A 478 -29.77 4.77 8.39
CA ASP A 478 -29.92 5.22 9.77
C ASP A 478 -31.36 5.63 10.07
N GLN A 479 -31.90 5.16 11.18
CA GLN A 479 -33.20 5.59 11.68
C GLN A 479 -33.28 5.31 13.18
N PRO A 480 -34.00 6.14 13.97
CA PRO A 480 -34.29 5.84 15.36
C PRO A 480 -34.92 4.45 15.54
N ALA A 481 -34.46 3.72 16.56
CA ALA A 481 -34.83 2.32 16.78
C ALA A 481 -36.33 2.12 17.01
N ASP A 482 -36.97 3.02 17.75
CA ASP A 482 -38.40 3.03 18.04
C ASP A 482 -39.26 3.11 16.77
N VAL A 483 -38.88 4.00 15.85
CA VAL A 483 -39.58 4.16 14.57
C VAL A 483 -39.38 2.92 13.67
N GLY A 484 -38.19 2.33 13.69
CA GLY A 484 -37.88 1.10 12.94
C GLY A 484 -38.68 -0.10 13.44
N LEU A 485 -38.65 -0.35 14.75
CA LEU A 485 -39.37 -1.45 15.40
C LEU A 485 -40.89 -1.34 15.27
N ALA A 486 -41.43 -0.13 15.19
CA ALA A 486 -42.87 0.10 14.97
C ALA A 486 -43.36 -0.37 13.58
N ARG A 487 -42.45 -0.54 12.60
CA ARG A 487 -42.78 -1.03 11.25
C ARG A 487 -42.85 -2.56 11.17
N LEU A 488 -42.39 -3.27 12.19
CA LEU A 488 -42.37 -4.74 12.20
C LEU A 488 -43.75 -5.31 12.55
N LYS A 489 -44.23 -6.27 11.74
CA LYS A 489 -45.52 -6.97 11.99
C LYS A 489 -45.40 -8.10 13.01
N SER A 490 -44.23 -8.74 13.04
CA SER A 490 -43.85 -9.81 13.96
C SER A 490 -42.39 -9.61 14.27
N ARG A 491 -42.00 -9.90 15.52
CA ARG A 491 -40.61 -9.77 15.97
C ARG A 491 -39.99 -11.15 16.07
N ASP A 492 -38.81 -11.34 15.49
CA ASP A 492 -37.95 -12.49 15.76
C ASP A 492 -37.23 -12.37 17.12
N ARG A 493 -36.42 -13.38 17.48
CA ARG A 493 -35.73 -13.41 18.78
C ARG A 493 -34.85 -12.17 19.04
N LEU A 494 -34.20 -11.62 18.01
CA LEU A 494 -33.36 -10.42 18.16
C LEU A 494 -34.19 -9.14 18.15
N GLU A 495 -35.24 -9.09 17.33
CA GLU A 495 -36.21 -7.99 17.27
C GLU A 495 -37.03 -7.85 18.56
N ALA A 496 -37.09 -8.91 19.38
CA ALA A 496 -37.74 -8.91 20.68
C ALA A 496 -36.90 -8.29 21.81
N GLU A 497 -35.64 -7.91 21.55
CA GLU A 497 -34.79 -7.25 22.54
C GLU A 497 -35.32 -5.84 22.93
N PRO A 498 -34.92 -5.31 24.10
CA PRO A 498 -35.35 -3.98 24.54
C PRO A 498 -34.89 -2.86 23.62
N ASN A 499 -35.60 -1.73 23.59
CA ASN A 499 -35.24 -0.58 22.74
C ASN A 499 -33.79 -0.10 22.94
N ASP A 500 -33.28 -0.12 24.18
CA ASP A 500 -31.90 0.26 24.49
C ASP A 500 -30.85 -0.63 23.79
N PHE A 501 -31.17 -1.90 23.54
CA PHE A 501 -30.32 -2.79 22.75
C PHE A 501 -30.22 -2.28 21.31
N HIS A 502 -31.35 -1.97 20.68
CA HIS A 502 -31.40 -1.49 19.31
C HIS A 502 -30.78 -0.09 19.15
N GLU A 503 -30.90 0.78 20.15
CA GLU A 503 -30.22 2.08 20.12
C GLU A 503 -28.70 1.91 20.26
N ARG A 504 -28.19 1.01 21.10
CA ARG A 504 -26.74 0.70 21.13
C ARG A 504 -26.24 0.18 19.78
N VAL A 505 -27.00 -0.71 19.14
CA VAL A 505 -26.70 -1.23 17.80
C VAL A 505 -26.62 -0.08 16.78
N ARG A 506 -27.59 0.83 16.79
CA ARG A 506 -27.61 2.00 15.91
C ARG A 506 -26.38 2.90 16.13
N GLN A 507 -26.06 3.23 17.37
CA GLN A 507 -24.91 4.07 17.70
C GLN A 507 -23.58 3.44 17.25
N GLU A 508 -23.44 2.11 17.39
CA GLU A 508 -22.26 1.40 16.91
C GLU A 508 -22.14 1.48 15.37
N PHE A 509 -23.23 1.32 14.62
CA PHE A 509 -23.20 1.51 13.16
C PHE A 509 -22.75 2.93 12.77
N LEU A 510 -23.26 3.96 13.44
CA LEU A 510 -22.85 5.35 13.19
C LEU A 510 -21.38 5.57 13.54
N GLN A 511 -20.89 4.96 14.61
CA GLN A 511 -19.49 5.02 15.01
C GLN A 511 -18.58 4.35 13.96
N LEU A 512 -18.95 3.15 13.48
CA LEU A 512 -18.23 2.46 12.41
C LEU A 512 -18.20 3.29 11.12
N ALA A 513 -19.34 3.88 10.74
CA ALA A 513 -19.42 4.76 9.58
C ALA A 513 -18.54 6.02 9.72
N GLY A 514 -18.48 6.60 10.92
CA GLY A 514 -17.61 7.76 11.21
C GLY A 514 -16.11 7.43 11.17
N GLN A 515 -15.73 6.17 11.42
CA GLN A 515 -14.34 5.72 11.36
C GLN A 515 -13.86 5.43 9.92
N ASP A 516 -14.76 5.10 9.01
CA ASP A 516 -14.45 4.76 7.62
C ASP A 516 -15.40 5.44 6.61
N PRO A 517 -15.46 6.78 6.56
CA PRO A 517 -16.47 7.50 5.79
C PRO A 517 -16.35 7.30 4.27
N GLU A 518 -15.23 6.81 3.77
CA GLU A 518 -15.04 6.53 2.34
C GLU A 518 -15.71 5.21 1.92
N ARG A 519 -15.81 4.22 2.83
CA ARG A 519 -16.50 2.92 2.62
C ARG A 519 -17.99 3.00 2.86
N TYR A 520 -18.47 3.99 3.61
CA TYR A 520 -19.89 4.11 3.95
C TYR A 520 -20.64 5.15 3.11
N LEU A 521 -21.92 4.85 2.86
CA LEU A 521 -22.94 5.83 2.56
C LEU A 521 -23.98 5.78 3.67
N VAL A 522 -24.08 6.83 4.48
CA VAL A 522 -25.13 6.96 5.49
C VAL A 522 -26.32 7.68 4.87
N VAL A 523 -27.48 7.05 4.89
CA VAL A 523 -28.75 7.62 4.41
C VAL A 523 -29.76 7.68 5.54
N ASP A 524 -30.57 8.74 5.55
CA ASP A 524 -31.64 8.92 6.52
C ASP A 524 -32.87 8.08 6.12
N GLY A 525 -33.17 7.06 6.93
CA GLY A 525 -34.27 6.11 6.77
C GLY A 525 -35.66 6.68 7.07
N THR A 526 -35.75 7.94 7.52
CA THR A 526 -37.03 8.66 7.68
C THR A 526 -37.55 9.26 6.38
N GLN A 527 -36.69 9.36 5.35
CA GLN A 527 -37.05 9.87 4.03
C GLN A 527 -37.91 8.88 3.24
N THR A 528 -38.46 9.34 2.12
CA THR A 528 -39.26 8.47 1.23
C THR A 528 -38.37 7.41 0.55
N ILE A 529 -38.98 6.30 0.14
CA ILE A 529 -38.27 5.20 -0.54
C ILE A 529 -37.52 5.72 -1.79
N ASP A 530 -38.15 6.59 -2.57
CA ASP A 530 -37.59 7.13 -3.80
C ASP A 530 -36.39 8.05 -3.52
N GLU A 531 -36.47 8.93 -2.51
CA GLU A 531 -35.37 9.83 -2.14
C GLU A 531 -34.15 9.06 -1.62
N ILE A 532 -34.39 8.01 -0.82
CA ILE A 532 -33.31 7.13 -0.34
C ILE A 532 -32.67 6.40 -1.52
N HIS A 533 -33.50 5.88 -2.43
CA HIS A 533 -33.04 5.13 -3.59
C HIS A 533 -32.21 6.00 -4.54
N GLU A 534 -32.63 7.24 -4.80
CA GLU A 534 -31.91 8.21 -5.62
C GLU A 534 -30.50 8.47 -5.07
N LYS A 535 -30.38 8.74 -3.76
CA LYS A 535 -29.08 8.92 -3.09
C LYS A 535 -28.17 7.68 -3.21
N ILE A 536 -28.76 6.49 -3.08
CA ILE A 536 -28.03 5.23 -3.21
C ILE A 536 -27.49 5.08 -4.64
N ILE A 537 -28.34 5.29 -5.65
CA ILE A 537 -27.92 5.22 -7.05
C ILE A 537 -26.83 6.24 -7.35
N GLU A 538 -26.99 7.50 -6.92
CA GLU A 538 -25.98 8.56 -7.14
C GLU A 538 -24.60 8.14 -6.64
N ARG A 539 -24.53 7.52 -5.45
CA ARG A 539 -23.26 7.07 -4.87
C ARG A 539 -22.71 5.82 -5.54
N VAL A 540 -23.56 4.84 -5.88
CA VAL A 540 -23.16 3.59 -6.53
C VAL A 540 -22.69 3.84 -7.97
N ALA A 541 -23.35 4.76 -8.67
CA ALA A 541 -23.01 5.23 -10.01
C ALA A 541 -21.56 5.71 -10.17
N LEU A 542 -20.90 6.13 -9.08
CA LEU A 542 -19.51 6.59 -9.05
C LEU A 542 -18.48 5.45 -8.96
N ILE A 543 -18.90 4.21 -8.74
CA ILE A 543 -17.98 3.06 -8.59
C ILE A 543 -17.30 2.77 -9.94
N PRO A 544 -15.95 2.89 -10.05
CA PRO A 544 -15.26 2.84 -11.34
C PRO A 544 -15.33 1.49 -12.06
N THR A 545 -15.50 0.41 -11.32
CA THR A 545 -15.48 -0.97 -11.83
C THR A 545 -16.79 -1.41 -12.47
N LEU A 546 -17.87 -0.65 -12.29
CA LEU A 546 -19.14 -0.91 -12.99
C LEU A 546 -18.94 -0.81 -14.51
N ILE A 547 -19.60 -1.67 -15.27
CA ILE A 547 -19.55 -1.78 -16.74
C ILE A 547 -19.80 -0.43 -17.42
N ARG A 548 -20.78 0.34 -16.92
CA ARG A 548 -21.09 1.71 -17.38
C ARG A 548 -19.87 2.63 -17.39
N ASN A 549 -19.02 2.51 -16.37
CA ASN A 549 -17.86 3.36 -16.14
C ASN A 549 -16.60 2.76 -16.80
N ALA A 550 -16.50 1.43 -16.85
CA ALA A 550 -15.42 0.70 -17.51
C ALA A 550 -15.40 0.94 -19.03
N LYS A 551 -16.56 1.08 -19.68
CA LYS A 551 -16.66 1.44 -21.11
C LYS A 551 -16.26 2.89 -21.40
N GLN A 552 -16.50 3.83 -20.48
CA GLN A 552 -16.13 5.25 -20.66
C GLN A 552 -14.62 5.52 -20.50
N ASP A 553 -13.89 4.72 -19.73
CA ASP A 553 -12.45 4.96 -19.44
C ASP A 553 -11.50 4.61 -20.60
N GLN A 554 -12.02 4.04 -21.71
CA GLN A 554 -11.28 3.89 -22.97
C GLN A 554 -11.25 5.17 -23.81
N GLY A 555 -12.13 6.14 -23.53
CA GLY A 555 -12.26 7.40 -24.27
C GLY A 555 -11.62 8.59 -23.56
N ASN A 556 -10.32 8.79 -23.78
CA ASN A 556 -9.60 10.06 -23.57
C ASN A 556 -9.45 10.54 -22.09
N ARG A 557 -8.39 10.06 -21.43
CA ARG A 557 -8.03 10.35 -20.03
C ARG A 557 -7.68 11.81 -19.70
N PHE A 558 -7.46 12.67 -20.70
CA PHE A 558 -7.02 14.07 -20.49
C PHE A 558 -8.15 15.04 -20.10
N LEU A 559 -9.42 14.70 -20.33
CA LEU A 559 -10.55 15.60 -20.07
C LEU A 559 -11.30 15.33 -18.76
N LYS A 560 -10.82 14.40 -17.93
CA LYS A 560 -11.43 14.05 -16.63
C LYS A 560 -11.75 15.27 -15.76
N PRO A 561 -10.81 16.17 -15.43
CA PRO A 561 -11.10 17.27 -14.51
C PRO A 561 -12.11 18.29 -15.07
N ILE A 562 -12.14 18.49 -16.39
CA ILE A 562 -13.02 19.47 -17.05
C ILE A 562 -14.47 18.94 -17.11
N ARG A 563 -14.65 17.64 -17.30
CA ARG A 563 -15.99 17.01 -17.33
C ARG A 563 -16.58 16.81 -15.94
N PHE A 564 -15.75 16.58 -14.92
CA PHE A 564 -16.17 16.54 -13.51
C PHE A 564 -16.79 17.89 -13.08
N ALA A 565 -16.20 19.01 -13.50
CA ALA A 565 -16.77 20.34 -13.25
C ALA A 565 -18.08 20.58 -14.01
N ALA A 566 -18.20 20.11 -15.26
CA ALA A 566 -19.41 20.30 -16.07
C ALA A 566 -20.61 19.48 -15.57
N SER A 567 -20.38 18.26 -15.06
CA SER A 567 -21.42 17.40 -14.48
C SER A 567 -22.02 17.99 -13.19
N ALA A 568 -21.17 18.51 -12.30
CA ALA A 568 -21.59 19.15 -11.06
C ALA A 568 -22.38 20.45 -11.28
N VAL A 569 -22.16 21.13 -12.41
CA VAL A 569 -22.91 22.35 -12.79
C VAL A 569 -24.26 22.00 -13.41
N ALA A 570 -24.37 20.87 -14.13
CA ALA A 570 -25.62 20.45 -14.76
C ALA A 570 -26.70 19.99 -13.75
N THR A 571 -26.30 19.40 -12.62
CA THR A 571 -27.21 18.98 -11.54
C THR A 571 -27.64 20.13 -10.63
N GLY A 572 -26.95 21.28 -10.65
CA GLY A 572 -27.27 22.46 -9.84
C GLY A 572 -28.34 23.40 -10.41
N VAL A 573 -28.78 23.21 -11.67
CA VAL A 573 -29.74 24.13 -12.32
C VAL A 573 -31.15 23.54 -12.24
N LYS A 574 -31.91 23.96 -11.21
CA LYS A 574 -33.37 23.76 -11.15
C LYS A 574 -34.03 24.37 -12.41
N LYS A 575 -34.69 23.54 -13.21
CA LYS A 575 -35.58 23.99 -14.31
C LYS A 575 -36.76 24.78 -13.72
N VAL A 576 -36.77 26.08 -13.98
CA VAL A 576 -37.93 26.96 -13.77
C VAL A 576 -39.06 26.55 -14.75
N PRO A 577 -40.32 26.38 -14.32
CA PRO A 577 -41.41 26.09 -15.25
C PRO A 577 -41.83 27.37 -15.97
N HIS A 578 -41.86 27.34 -17.31
CA HIS A 578 -42.39 28.43 -18.13
C HIS A 578 -43.83 28.16 -18.61
N PRO A 579 -44.62 29.23 -18.83
CA PRO A 579 -46.07 29.22 -18.66
C PRO A 579 -46.85 28.71 -19.88
N LYS A 580 -48.09 28.28 -19.61
CA LYS A 580 -49.08 27.78 -20.58
C LYS A 580 -49.31 28.79 -21.73
N LYS A 581 -49.25 28.30 -22.98
CA LYS A 581 -49.61 29.03 -24.20
C LYS A 581 -51.09 29.45 -24.20
N PRO A 582 -51.45 30.62 -24.77
CA PRO A 582 -52.85 31.02 -24.89
C PRO A 582 -53.52 30.33 -26.08
N VAL A 583 -54.77 29.91 -25.87
CA VAL A 583 -55.67 29.34 -26.87
C VAL A 583 -56.55 30.45 -27.45
N ARG A 584 -56.55 30.60 -28.79
CA ARG A 584 -57.60 31.09 -29.74
C ARG A 584 -56.92 31.83 -30.92
N LYS A 585 -57.29 31.66 -32.19
CA LYS A 585 -58.62 31.58 -32.82
C LYS A 585 -58.51 30.87 -34.18
N ALA A 586 -59.58 30.18 -34.56
CA ALA A 586 -59.82 29.67 -35.90
C ALA A 586 -59.88 30.80 -36.95
N LYS A 587 -59.32 30.54 -38.14
CA LYS A 587 -59.75 31.20 -39.38
C LYS A 587 -59.88 30.17 -40.50
N VAL A 588 -61.00 30.35 -41.19
CA VAL A 588 -61.64 29.50 -42.20
C VAL A 588 -61.00 29.70 -43.58
N LYS A 589 -61.02 28.61 -44.36
CA LYS A 589 -60.91 28.45 -45.83
C LYS A 589 -60.89 29.72 -46.70
N LYS A 590 -60.01 29.68 -47.72
CA LYS A 590 -60.15 29.95 -49.18
C LYS A 590 -58.74 30.32 -49.70
N GLU A 591 -58.23 29.98 -50.88
CA GLU A 591 -58.77 29.46 -52.13
C GLU A 591 -57.60 28.92 -52.99
N LYS A 592 -57.94 28.01 -53.91
CA LYS A 592 -57.24 27.51 -55.11
C LYS A 592 -56.04 28.34 -55.63
N LYS A 593 -54.90 27.70 -55.90
CA LYS A 593 -54.52 27.15 -57.22
C LYS A 593 -53.29 26.27 -57.11
#